data_AF-A0A947RHS0-F1
#
_entry.id   AF-A0A947RHS0-F1
#
_cell.length_a   1.000
_cell.length_b   1.000
_cell.length_c   1.000
_cell.angle_alpha   90.00
_cell.angle_beta   90.00
_cell.angle_gamma   90.00
#
_symmetry.space_group_name_H-M   'P 1'
#
loop_
_entity.id
_entity.type
_entity.pdbx_description
1 polymer ?
#
loop_
_entity_poly.entity_id
_entity_poly.type
_entity_poly.pdbx_seq_one_letter_code
_entity_poly.pdbx_strand_id
1 'polypeptide(L)' 'GGFVFDLFGRVPEKDETIKYENISFKIKDISGIKIIRITATILKPK' A
#
# COMPACT_ATOMS: atom_id res chain seq x y z
N GLY A 1 0.05 -7.05 5.44
CA GLY A 1 1.49 -6.86 5.18
C GLY A 1 1.88 -7.47 3.85
N GLY A 2 1.98 -8.80 3.80
CA GLY A 2 2.43 -9.55 2.61
C GLY A 2 1.68 -9.23 1.31
N PHE A 3 0.34 -9.14 1.33
CA PHE A 3 -0.45 -8.84 0.12
C PHE A 3 -0.13 -7.48 -0.51
N VAL A 4 0.01 -6.42 0.30
CA VAL A 4 0.37 -5.09 -0.22
C VAL A 4 1.82 -5.07 -0.67
N PHE A 5 2.71 -5.77 0.03
CA PHE A 5 4.11 -5.90 -0.36
C PHE A 5 4.25 -6.63 -1.72
N ASP A 6 3.46 -7.69 -1.92
CA ASP A 6 3.42 -8.45 -3.16
C ASP A 6 2.83 -7.63 -4.32
N LEU A 7 1.81 -6.81 -4.04
CA LEU A 7 1.29 -5.83 -5.01
C LEU A 7 2.36 -4.84 -5.48
N PHE A 8 3.22 -4.39 -4.56
CA PHE A 8 4.34 -3.53 -4.94
C PHE A 8 5.45 -4.30 -5.67
N GLY A 9 5.64 -5.59 -5.39
CA GLY A 9 6.68 -6.44 -6.00
C GLY A 9 8.13 -6.04 -5.66
N ARG A 10 8.28 -4.97 -4.89
CA ARG A 10 9.54 -4.37 -4.44
C ARG A 10 9.31 -3.74 -3.06
N VAL A 11 10.40 -3.34 -2.41
CA VAL A 11 10.30 -2.52 -1.19
C VAL A 11 9.72 -1.16 -1.60
N PRO A 12 8.50 -0.80 -1.15
CA PRO A 12 7.90 0.46 -1.54
C PRO A 12 8.51 1.62 -0.75
N GLU A 13 8.31 2.85 -1.22
CA GLU A 13 8.79 4.05 -0.54
C GLU A 13 7.70 4.69 0.32
N LYS A 14 8.13 5.55 1.24
CA LYS A 14 7.20 6.37 2.04
C LYS A 14 6.37 7.26 1.11
N ASP A 15 5.09 7.39 1.40
CA ASP A 15 4.09 8.11 0.60
C ASP A 15 3.74 7.47 -0.77
N GLU A 16 4.36 6.35 -1.13
CA GLU A 16 4.02 5.62 -2.35
C GLU A 16 2.59 5.08 -2.29
N THR A 17 1.88 5.17 -3.42
CA THR A 17 0.49 4.75 -3.51
C THR A 17 0.31 3.75 -4.63
N ILE A 18 -0.29 2.61 -4.32
CA ILE A 18 -0.68 1.58 -5.29
C ILE A 18 -2.20 1.46 -5.32
N LYS A 19 -2.76 1.34 -6.51
CA LYS A 19 -4.18 1.08 -6.71
C LYS A 19 -4.35 -0.35 -7.16
N TYR A 20 -5.20 -1.09 -6.47
CA TYR A 20 -5.61 -2.43 -6.84
C TYR A 20 -7.12 -2.49 -6.88
N GLU A 21 -7.67 -2.72 -8.07
CA GLU A 21 -9.12 -2.67 -8.34
C GLU A 21 -9.76 -1.37 -7.83
N ASN A 22 -10.59 -1.47 -6.78
CA ASN A 22 -11.31 -0.38 -6.15
C ASN A 22 -10.65 0.10 -4.85
N ILE A 23 -9.43 -0.36 -4.55
CA ILE A 23 -8.74 -0.05 -3.30
C ILE A 23 -7.43 0.66 -3.61
N SER A 24 -7.25 1.84 -3.02
CA SER A 24 -5.99 2.59 -3.07
C SER A 24 -5.24 2.39 -1.76
N PHE A 25 -4.05 1.79 -1.81
CA PHE A 25 -3.17 1.62 -0.65
C PHE A 25 -2.06 2.67 -0.71
N LYS A 26 -1.93 3.47 0.33
CA LYS A 26 -0.83 4.44 0.50
C LYS A 26 0.07 4.03 1.66
N ILE A 27 1.38 3.97 1.43
CA ILE A 27 2.37 3.73 2.47
C ILE A 27 2.49 5.00 3.31
N LYS A 28 2.06 4.94 4.57
CA LYS A 28 2.20 6.06 5.51
C LYS A 28 3.52 6.00 6.25
N ASP A 29 4.00 4.79 6.54
CA ASP A 29 5.25 4.58 7.26
C ASP A 29 5.91 3.25 6.87
N ILE A 30 7.21 3.31 6.61
CA ILE A 30 8.04 2.18 6.25
C ILE A 30 9.41 2.31 6.93
N SER A 31 9.91 1.20 7.45
CA SER A 31 11.25 1.11 8.03
C SER A 31 12.04 0.04 7.32
N GLY A 32 12.96 0.48 6.45
CA GLY A 32 13.71 -0.39 5.55
C GLY A 32 12.78 -1.19 4.65
N ILE A 33 12.72 -2.51 4.88
CA ILE A 33 11.87 -3.44 4.12
C ILE A 33 10.51 -3.70 4.76
N LYS A 34 10.27 -3.17 5.98
CA LYS A 34 9.08 -3.47 6.76
C LYS A 34 8.11 -2.30 6.73
N ILE A 35 6.95 -2.55 6.12
CA ILE A 35 5.85 -1.60 6.14
C ILE A 35 5.28 -1.55 7.56
N ILE A 36 5.35 -0.38 8.20
CA ILE A 36 4.83 -0.15 9.56
C ILE A 36 3.36 0.25 9.46
N ARG A 37 3.01 1.13 8.52
CA ARG A 37 1.65 1.67 8.42
C ARG A 37 1.23 1.92 6.98
N ILE A 38 0.01 1.48 6.68
CA ILE A 38 -0.66 1.72 5.40
C ILE A 38 -2.01 2.39 5.63
N THR A 39 -2.40 3.22 4.67
CA THR A 39 -3.75 3.76 4.56
C THR A 39 -4.42 3.08 3.37
N ALA A 40 -5.49 2.33 3.60
CA ALA A 40 -6.28 1.73 2.54
C ALA A 40 -7.57 2.54 2.35
N THR A 41 -7.76 3.06 1.13
CA THR A 41 -8.96 3.78 0.73
C THR A 41 -9.75 2.90 -0.22
N ILE A 42 -10.91 2.42 0.22
CA ILE A 42 -11.82 1.63 -0.61
C ILE A 42 -12.77 2.59 -1.31
N LEU A 43 -12.66 2.70 -2.62
CA LEU A 43 -13.65 3.36 -3.47
C LEU A 43 -14.84 2.39 -3.59
N LYS A 44 -15.96 2.72 -2.94
CA LYS A 44 -17.17 1.91 -3.11
C LYS A 44 -17.63 2.01 -4.58
N PRO A 45 -17.84 0.87 -5.28
CA PRO A 45 -18.56 0.91 -6.54
C PRO A 45 -19.96 1.48 -6.27
N LYS A 46 -20.36 2.44 -7.11
CA LYS A 46 -21.64 3.16 -7.02
C LYS A 46 -22.80 2.29 -7.51
#